data_AF-N9EPN6-F1
#
_entry.id   AF-N9EPN6-F1
#
_cell.length_a   1.000
_cell.length_b   1.000
_cell.length_c   1.000
_cell.angle_alpha   90.00
_cell.angle_beta   90.00
_cell.angle_gamma   90.00
#
_symmetry.space_group_name_H-M   'P 1'
#
loop_
_entity.id
_entity.type
_entity.pdbx_description
1 polymer ?
#
loop_
_entity_poly.entity_id
_entity_poly.type
_entity_poly.pdbx_seq_one_letter_code
_entity_poly.pdbx_strand_id
1 'polypeptide(L)'
;MKWLNAPVGIGEFSPHLSRLFLRQNANGIFISANGYASSVESVCRDALSQKTIFLCSLREIVMLLQRQGDLVDFLSKKSNAAIIDKNPFLEILS
;
A
#
# COMPACT_ATOMS: atom_id res chain seq x y z
N MET A 1 3.75 1.35 14.78
CA MET A 1 2.48 0.80 14.27
C MET A 1 1.36 1.66 14.86
N LYS A 2 0.56 2.34 14.05
CA LYS A 2 -0.56 3.18 14.53
C LYS A 2 -1.86 2.49 14.10
N TRP A 3 -2.66 2.03 15.07
CA TRP A 3 -3.98 1.46 14.80
C TRP A 3 -4.97 2.61 14.73
N LEU A 4 -5.29 3.01 13.51
CA LEU A 4 -6.25 4.07 13.25
C LEU A 4 -7.64 3.46 13.10
N ASN A 5 -8.65 4.05 13.75
CA ASN A 5 -10.06 3.67 13.60
C ASN A 5 -10.73 4.30 12.36
N ALA A 6 -10.03 5.23 11.70
CA ALA A 6 -10.45 5.93 10.50
C ALA A 6 -9.45 5.68 9.35
N PRO A 7 -9.85 5.96 8.09
CA PRO A 7 -8.94 5.91 6.95
C PRO A 7 -7.69 6.76 7.17
N VAL A 8 -6.53 6.27 6.72
CA VAL A 8 -5.27 7.00 6.88
C VAL A 8 -5.30 8.27 6.02
N GLY A 9 -5.11 9.42 6.65
CA GLY A 9 -4.98 10.70 5.98
C GLY A 9 -3.53 11.08 5.65
N ILE A 10 -3.34 12.19 4.96
CA ILE A 10 -2.01 12.72 4.60
C ILE A 10 -1.15 12.99 5.84
N GLY A 11 -1.74 13.55 6.91
CA GLY A 11 -1.01 13.89 8.13
C GLY A 11 -0.31 12.70 8.77
N GLU A 12 -1.01 11.56 8.85
CA GLU A 12 -0.42 10.32 9.33
C GLU A 12 0.49 9.66 8.31
N PHE A 13 0.18 9.75 7.01
CA PHE A 13 0.90 9.05 5.96
C PHE A 13 2.28 9.65 5.64
N SER A 14 2.37 10.98 5.52
CA SER A 14 3.55 11.70 5.04
C SER A 14 4.85 11.34 5.79
N PRO A 15 4.89 11.25 7.13
CA PRO A 15 6.12 10.87 7.84
C PRO A 15 6.64 9.47 7.50
N HIS A 16 5.77 8.55 7.09
CA HIS A 16 6.19 7.22 6.65
C HIS A 16 6.69 7.24 5.20
N LEU A 17 6.02 7.99 4.33
CA LEU A 17 6.45 8.19 2.95
C LEU A 17 7.84 8.87 2.90
N SER A 18 8.03 10.00 3.59
CA SER A 18 9.31 10.71 3.60
C SER A 18 10.46 9.81 4.06
N ARG A 19 10.24 8.98 5.09
CA ARG A 19 11.26 8.02 5.57
C ARG A 19 11.62 6.95 4.54
N LEU A 20 10.67 6.55 3.69
CA LEU A 20 10.98 5.65 2.59
C LEU A 20 11.83 6.35 1.53
N PHE A 21 11.51 7.60 1.19
CA PHE A 21 12.27 8.40 0.23
C PHE A 21 13.72 8.66 0.64
N LEU A 22 13.99 8.79 1.94
CA LEU A 22 15.34 8.91 2.47
C LEU A 22 16.20 7.64 2.34
N ARG A 23 15.60 6.47 2.04
CA ARG A 23 16.32 5.21 1.89
C ARG A 23 16.61 4.91 0.43
N GLN A 24 17.90 4.77 0.12
CA GLN A 24 18.35 4.27 -1.18
C GLN A 24 17.91 2.81 -1.36
N ASN A 25 17.45 2.47 -2.57
CA ASN A 25 17.03 1.12 -2.97
C ASN A 25 15.93 0.45 -2.10
N ALA A 26 15.11 1.24 -1.39
CA ALA A 26 13.96 0.75 -0.65
C ALA A 26 12.64 0.97 -1.40
N ASN A 27 11.79 -0.06 -1.38
CA ASN A 27 10.39 -0.05 -1.82
C ASN A 27 9.45 -0.11 -0.60
N GLY A 28 8.18 0.25 -0.79
CA GLY A 28 7.23 0.42 0.31
C GLY A 28 5.95 -0.39 0.18
N ILE A 29 5.57 -1.08 1.25
CA ILE A 29 4.22 -1.62 1.43
C ILE A 29 3.61 -0.89 2.62
N PHE A 30 2.49 -0.20 2.39
CA PHE A 30 1.72 0.42 3.46
C PHE A 30 0.48 -0.42 3.70
N ILE A 31 0.21 -0.74 4.98
CA ILE A 31 -0.92 -1.57 5.38
C ILE A 31 -1.83 -0.77 6.29
N SER A 32 -3.13 -0.74 5.98
CA SER A 32 -4.17 -0.08 6.80
C SER A 32 -5.32 -1.03 7.08
N ALA A 33 -5.85 -0.99 8.31
CA ALA A 33 -7.03 -1.73 8.70
C ALA A 33 -8.33 -1.06 8.22
N ASN A 34 -8.35 0.28 8.15
CA ASN A 34 -9.55 1.06 7.88
C ASN A 34 -9.43 1.87 6.57
N GLY A 35 -8.62 1.38 5.63
CA GLY A 35 -8.44 1.99 4.31
C GLY A 35 -7.60 3.27 4.32
N TYR A 36 -7.67 4.00 3.20
CA TYR A 36 -6.91 5.21 2.93
C TYR A 36 -7.85 6.31 2.44
N ALA A 37 -7.52 7.56 2.75
CA ALA A 37 -8.17 8.69 2.10
C ALA A 37 -7.72 8.76 0.63
N SER A 38 -8.60 9.20 -0.27
CA SER A 38 -8.30 9.36 -1.71
C SER A 38 -7.09 10.26 -1.98
N SER A 39 -6.84 11.24 -1.10
CA SER A 39 -5.64 12.07 -1.14
C SER A 39 -4.35 11.26 -1.00
N VAL A 40 -4.33 10.23 -0.15
CA VAL A 40 -3.17 9.34 0.02
C VAL A 40 -2.92 8.53 -1.24
N GLU A 41 -3.98 8.02 -1.87
CA GLU A 41 -3.86 7.30 -3.15
C GLU A 41 -3.27 8.19 -4.25
N SER A 42 -3.71 9.44 -4.34
CA SER A 42 -3.15 10.42 -5.29
C SER A 42 -1.66 10.65 -5.05
N VAL A 43 -1.26 10.93 -3.81
CA VAL A 43 0.15 11.12 -3.44
C VAL A 43 0.98 9.87 -3.75
N CYS A 44 0.41 8.69 -3.51
CA CYS A 44 1.09 7.45 -3.82
C CYS A 44 1.28 7.26 -5.32
N ARG A 45 0.27 7.62 -6.13
CA ARG A 45 0.33 7.56 -7.59
C ARG A 45 1.45 8.45 -8.13
N ASP A 46 1.61 9.65 -7.57
CA ASP A 46 2.71 10.55 -7.94
C ASP A 46 4.07 9.99 -7.52
N ALA A 47 4.15 9.38 -6.32
CA ALA A 47 5.37 8.77 -5.80
C ALA A 47 5.86 7.57 -6.63
N LEU A 48 4.98 6.89 -7.38
CA LEU A 48 5.33 5.78 -8.28
C LEU A 48 6.27 6.18 -9.42
N SER A 49 6.41 7.48 -9.70
CA SER A 49 7.42 8.00 -10.63
C SER A 49 8.86 7.83 -10.13
N GLN A 50 9.05 7.70 -8.81
CA GLN A 50 10.35 7.70 -8.16
C GLN A 50 10.64 6.40 -7.40
N LYS A 51 9.61 5.78 -6.80
CA LYS A 51 9.76 4.56 -5.99
C LYS A 51 8.58 3.62 -6.17
N THR A 52 8.84 2.32 -6.21
CA THR A 52 7.77 1.32 -6.16
C THR A 52 7.17 1.28 -4.76
N ILE A 53 5.90 1.63 -4.67
CA ILE A 53 5.10 1.54 -3.46
C ILE A 53 3.71 1.00 -3.77
N PHE A 54 3.08 0.34 -2.81
CA PHE A 54 1.64 0.06 -2.90
C PHE A 54 0.97 0.07 -1.52
N LEU A 55 -0.32 0.34 -1.56
CA LEU A 55 -1.25 0.33 -0.45
C LEU A 55 -1.92 -1.04 -0.38
N CYS A 56 -2.12 -1.55 0.83
CA CYS A 56 -2.70 -2.86 1.07
C CYS A 56 -3.69 -2.79 2.23
N SER A 57 -4.87 -3.38 2.04
CA SER A 57 -5.82 -3.53 3.13
C SER A 57 -5.40 -4.69 4.02
N LEU A 58 -5.43 -4.49 5.34
CA LEU A 58 -5.22 -5.58 6.30
C LEU A 58 -6.27 -6.68 6.11
N ARG A 59 -7.49 -6.31 5.71
CA ARG A 59 -8.58 -7.26 5.43
C ARG A 59 -8.16 -8.24 4.33
N GLU A 60 -7.52 -7.78 3.26
CA GLU A 60 -7.06 -8.67 2.19
C GLU A 60 -6.01 -9.66 2.67
N ILE A 61 -5.08 -9.22 3.52
CA ILE A 61 -4.07 -10.11 4.12
C ILE A 61 -4.76 -11.18 4.98
N VAL A 62 -5.71 -10.79 5.83
CA VAL A 62 -6.47 -11.73 6.66
C VAL A 62 -7.25 -12.72 5.79
N MET A 63 -7.93 -12.26 4.75
CA MET A 63 -8.68 -13.11 3.83
C MET A 63 -7.78 -14.08 3.07
N LEU A 64 -6.61 -13.62 2.62
CA LEU A 64 -5.62 -14.48 1.97
C LEU A 64 -5.17 -15.61 2.89
N LEU A 65 -4.84 -15.29 4.15
CA LEU A 65 -4.41 -16.27 5.14
C LEU A 65 -5.52 -17.26 5.49
N GLN A 66 -6.76 -16.79 5.65
CA GLN A 66 -7.93 -17.66 5.88
C GLN A 66 -8.16 -18.65 4.74
N ARG A 67 -7.88 -18.23 3.51
CA ARG A 67 -7.98 -19.07 2.30
C ARG A 67 -6.72 -19.91 2.03
N GLN A 68 -5.70 -19.84 2.89
CA GLN A 68 -4.40 -20.47 2.68
C GLN A 68 -3.77 -20.11 1.32
N GLY A 69 -3.98 -18.86 0.89
CA GLY A 69 -3.46 -18.37 -0.40
C GLY A 69 -1.97 -18.05 -0.36
N ASP A 70 -1.38 -17.92 -1.53
CA ASP A 70 0.04 -17.58 -1.69
C ASP A 70 0.27 -16.07 -1.48
N LEU A 71 1.00 -15.73 -0.42
CA LEU A 71 1.39 -14.36 -0.08
C LEU A 71 2.32 -13.74 -1.13
N VAL A 72 3.23 -14.51 -1.70
CA VAL A 72 4.21 -14.02 -2.68
C VAL A 72 3.50 -13.64 -3.97
N ASP A 73 2.61 -14.51 -4.47
CA ASP A 73 1.79 -14.21 -5.65
C ASP A 73 0.90 -12.97 -5.42
N PHE A 74 0.25 -12.90 -4.27
CA PHE A 74 -0.60 -11.76 -3.89
C PHE A 74 0.16 -10.43 -3.88
N LEU A 75 1.33 -10.37 -3.22
CA LEU A 75 2.15 -9.16 -3.18
C LEU A 75 2.75 -8.83 -4.55
N SER A 76 3.10 -9.85 -5.35
CA SER A 76 3.61 -9.65 -6.72
C SER A 76 2.57 -9.01 -7.62
N LYS A 77 1.30 -9.47 -7.55
CA LYS A 77 0.19 -8.85 -8.30
C LYS A 77 -0.02 -7.38 -7.94
N LYS A 78 0.01 -7.04 -6.65
CA LYS A 78 -0.09 -5.65 -6.19
C LYS A 78 1.09 -4.80 -6.65
N SER A 79 2.31 -5.33 -6.56
CA SER A 79 3.51 -4.65 -7.05
C SER A 79 3.44 -4.41 -8.56
N ASN A 80 2.98 -5.40 -9.34
CA ASN A 80 2.84 -5.26 -10.79
C ASN A 80 1.80 -4.19 -11.16
N ALA A 81 0.66 -4.15 -10.47
CA ALA A 81 -0.35 -3.10 -10.68
C ALA A 81 0.22 -1.69 -10.39
N ALA A 82 1.06 -1.55 -9.36
CA ALA A 82 1.73 -0.30 -9.05
C ALA A 82 2.77 0.10 -10.12
N ILE A 83 3.55 -0.85 -10.63
CA ILE A 83 4.62 -0.56 -11.59
C ILE A 83 4.05 -0.29 -13.00
N ILE A 84 3.17 -1.18 -13.47
CA ILE A 84 2.67 -1.26 -14.85
C ILE A 84 1.46 -0.33 -15.01
N ASP A 85 0.42 -0.52 -14.20
CA ASP A 85 -0.86 0.20 -14.35
C ASP A 85 -0.86 1.57 -13.64
N LYS A 86 0.24 1.91 -12.95
CA LYS A 86 0.33 3.07 -12.05
C LYS A 86 -0.83 3.11 -11.06
N ASN A 87 -1.26 1.94 -10.60
CA ASN A 87 -2.31 1.79 -9.61
C ASN A 87 -1.71 1.40 -8.25
N PRO A 88 -1.51 2.35 -7.32
CA PRO A 88 -0.91 2.06 -6.02
C PRO A 88 -1.87 1.29 -5.08
N PHE A 89 -3.17 1.19 -5.39
CA PHE A 89 -4.14 0.54 -4.51
C PHE A 89 -5.11 -0.36 -5.30
N LEU A 90 -4.62 -1.54 -5.69
CA LEU A 90 -5.44 -2.59 -6.28
C LEU A 90 -5.99 -3.52 -5.19
N GLU A 91 -7.30 -3.58 -5.01
CA GLU A 91 -7.94 -4.60 -4.16
C GLU A 91 -8.22 -5.87 -4.99
N ILE A 92 -7.63 -7.00 -4.58
CA ILE A 92 -7.71 -8.29 -5.28
C ILE A 92 -8.75 -9.19 -4.60
N LEU A 93 -8.81 -9.13 -3.28
CA LEU A 93 -9.74 -9.92 -2.47
C LEU A 93 -10.76 -8.97 -1.85
N SER A 94 -12.05 -9.15 -2.17
CA SER A 94 -13.17 -8.40 -1.61
C SER A 94 -14.08 -9.29 -0.74
#